data_AF-A0A2X1RJP3-F1
#
_entry.id   AF-A0A2X1RJP3-F1
#
_cell.length_a   1.000
_cell.length_b   1.000
_cell.length_c   1.000
_cell.angle_alpha   90.00
_cell.angle_beta   90.00
_cell.angle_gamma   90.00
#
_symmetry.space_group_name_H-M   'P 1'
#
loop_
_entity.id
_entity.type
_entity.pdbx_description
1 polymer ?
#
loop_
_entity_poly.entity_id
_entity_poly.type
_entity_poly.pdbx_seq_one_letter_code
_entity_poly.pdbx_strand_id
1 'polypeptide(L)'
;MTNGQNPLGFTLSAEKKAALVALLARYNVMLIEDDVYSELYFGREKPLPAKFWDRQEMTLHCSSFSKCLVPGFRIGWVAAGKTGAADPGSSS
;
A
#
# COMPACT_ATOMS: atom_id res chain seq x y z
N MET A 1 6.64 0.42 -2.45
CA MET A 1 5.98 0.89 -3.69
C MET A 1 5.72 -0.29 -4.61
N THR A 2 4.46 -0.71 -4.73
CA THR A 2 4.04 -1.74 -5.70
C THR A 2 3.57 -1.14 -7.03
N ASN A 3 3.31 0.17 -7.04
CA ASN A 3 3.00 0.99 -8.21
C ASN A 3 4.05 2.09 -8.35
N GLY A 4 4.57 2.30 -9.56
CA GLY A 4 5.43 3.43 -9.89
C GLY A 4 6.63 3.60 -8.96
N GLN A 5 7.35 2.51 -8.67
CA GLN A 5 8.47 2.51 -7.74
C GLN A 5 9.49 3.60 -8.10
N ASN A 6 9.88 4.45 -7.16
CA ASN A 6 10.97 5.40 -7.35
C ASN A 6 12.28 4.79 -6.84
N PRO A 7 13.36 4.75 -7.64
CA PRO A 7 13.58 5.48 -8.90
C PRO A 7 13.31 4.73 -10.20
N LEU A 8 13.03 3.42 -10.15
CA LEU A 8 13.08 2.58 -11.36
C LEU A 8 11.81 2.61 -12.22
N GLY A 9 10.73 3.21 -11.72
CA GLY A 9 9.41 3.31 -12.37
C GLY A 9 8.58 2.02 -12.36
N PHE A 10 9.08 0.91 -11.82
CA PHE A 10 8.41 -0.38 -11.93
C PHE A 10 7.07 -0.45 -11.19
N THR A 11 6.10 -1.10 -11.83
CA THR A 11 4.83 -1.49 -11.23
C THR A 11 4.72 -3.01 -11.25
N LEU A 12 4.39 -3.61 -10.12
CA LEU A 12 4.14 -5.05 -10.03
C LEU A 12 2.84 -5.40 -10.76
N SER A 13 2.83 -6.55 -11.47
CA SER A 13 1.60 -7.11 -12.02
C SER A 13 0.64 -7.52 -10.90
N ALA A 14 -0.63 -7.68 -11.25
CA ALA A 14 -1.67 -8.14 -10.32
C ALA A 14 -1.30 -9.47 -9.66
N GLU A 15 -0.77 -10.42 -10.43
CA GLU A 15 -0.35 -11.74 -9.96
C GLU A 15 0.81 -11.64 -8.98
N LYS A 16 1.79 -10.76 -9.25
CA LYS A 16 2.92 -10.52 -8.36
C LYS A 16 2.48 -9.85 -7.05
N LYS A 17 1.52 -8.92 -7.09
CA LYS A 17 0.96 -8.31 -5.88
C LYS A 17 0.20 -9.34 -5.05
N ALA A 18 -0.62 -10.18 -5.67
CA ALA A 18 -1.33 -11.26 -4.99
C ALA A 18 -0.36 -12.27 -4.35
N ALA A 19 0.69 -12.68 -5.08
CA ALA A 19 1.72 -13.58 -4.57
C ALA A 19 2.51 -12.97 -3.40
N LEU A 20 2.85 -11.68 -3.49
CA LEU A 20 3.50 -10.95 -2.39
C LEU A 20 2.63 -10.96 -1.14
N VAL A 21 1.35 -10.59 -1.25
CA VAL A 21 0.42 -10.57 -0.11
C VAL A 21 0.25 -11.97 0.49
N ALA A 22 0.11 -13.01 -0.34
CA ALA A 22 -0.01 -14.38 0.13
C ALA A 22 1.27 -14.87 0.86
N LEU A 23 2.45 -14.47 0.37
CA LEU A 23 3.72 -14.79 1.01
C LEU A 23 3.80 -14.13 2.40
N LEU A 24 3.52 -12.83 2.48
CA LEU A 24 3.56 -12.09 3.73
C LEU A 24 2.54 -12.63 4.75
N ALA A 25 1.34 -12.98 4.28
CA ALA A 25 0.30 -13.64 5.06
C ALA A 25 0.78 -14.97 5.66
N ARG A 26 1.43 -15.81 4.86
CA ARG A 26 1.98 -17.10 5.31
C ARG A 26 2.99 -16.95 6.45
N TYR A 27 3.76 -15.87 6.46
CA TYR A 27 4.81 -15.62 7.44
C TYR A 27 4.41 -14.62 8.53
N ASN A 28 3.14 -14.20 8.57
CA ASN A 28 2.63 -13.20 9.52
C ASN A 28 3.47 -11.90 9.52
N VAL A 29 3.81 -11.41 8.32
CA VAL A 29 4.57 -10.18 8.13
C VAL A 29 3.65 -9.09 7.59
N MET A 30 3.68 -7.91 8.21
CA MET A 30 2.92 -6.76 7.72
C MET A 30 3.55 -6.14 6.46
N LEU A 31 2.70 -5.64 5.57
CA LEU A 31 3.12 -4.88 4.40
C LEU A 31 2.95 -3.38 4.65
N ILE A 32 4.02 -2.61 4.51
CA ILE A 32 3.91 -1.15 4.33
C ILE A 32 3.91 -0.88 2.82
N GLU A 33 2.75 -0.51 2.30
CA GLU A 33 2.58 -0.18 0.90
C GLU A 33 2.60 1.34 0.71
N ASP A 34 3.73 1.84 0.20
CA ASP A 34 3.84 3.21 -0.30
C ASP A 34 3.24 3.35 -1.70
N ASP A 35 2.15 4.10 -1.83
CA ASP A 35 1.41 4.36 -3.08
C ASP A 35 1.26 5.87 -3.36
N VAL A 36 2.25 6.69 -2.98
CA VAL A 36 2.21 8.18 -3.13
C VAL A 36 2.13 8.71 -4.57
N TYR A 37 2.25 7.85 -5.58
CA TYR A 37 2.13 8.21 -7.00
C TYR A 37 0.82 7.75 -7.63
N SER A 38 -0.08 7.15 -6.85
CA SER A 38 -1.34 6.56 -7.34
C SER A 38 -2.17 7.57 -8.17
N GLU A 39 -2.21 8.83 -7.74
CA GLU A 39 -2.99 9.93 -8.34
C GLU A 39 -2.33 10.52 -9.59
N LEU A 40 -1.06 10.17 -9.84
CA LEU A 40 -0.34 10.54 -11.06
C LEU A 40 -0.46 9.49 -12.17
N TYR A 41 -1.25 8.43 -11.97
CA TYR A 41 -1.43 7.41 -13.00
C TYR A 41 -2.15 7.98 -14.23
N PHE A 42 -1.59 7.73 -15.41
CA PHE A 42 -2.18 8.08 -16.71
C PHE A 42 -2.57 6.81 -17.46
N GLY A 43 -3.86 6.66 -17.78
CA GLY A 43 -4.38 5.50 -18.51
C GLY A 43 -5.85 5.23 -18.19
N ARG A 44 -6.42 4.20 -18.82
CA ARG A 44 -7.83 3.80 -18.60
C ARG A 44 -8.02 3.00 -17.31
N GLU A 45 -7.05 2.16 -16.95
CA GLU A 45 -7.17 1.22 -15.84
C GLU A 45 -5.99 1.37 -14.88
N LYS A 46 -6.24 2.09 -13.79
CA LYS A 46 -5.26 2.30 -12.73
C LYS A 46 -4.92 0.96 -12.06
N PRO A 47 -3.62 0.59 -11.93
CA PRO A 47 -3.22 -0.60 -11.20
C PRO A 47 -3.73 -0.57 -9.77
N LEU A 48 -4.36 -1.67 -9.34
CA LEU A 48 -4.83 -1.79 -7.96
C LEU A 48 -3.64 -1.90 -6.99
N PRO A 49 -3.74 -1.31 -5.78
CA PRO A 49 -2.74 -1.50 -4.74
C PRO A 49 -2.73 -2.95 -4.24
N ALA A 50 -1.60 -3.43 -3.72
CA ALA A 50 -1.48 -4.75 -3.11
C ALA A 50 -2.48 -4.95 -1.96
N LYS A 51 -2.85 -3.87 -1.23
CA LYS A 51 -3.92 -3.91 -0.23
C LYS A 51 -5.24 -4.49 -0.77
N PHE A 52 -5.52 -4.41 -2.07
CA PHE A 52 -6.71 -5.02 -2.67
C PHE A 52 -6.80 -6.55 -2.43
N TRP A 53 -5.66 -7.24 -2.42
CA TRP A 53 -5.60 -8.69 -2.17
C TRP A 53 -5.47 -9.05 -0.69
N ASP A 54 -5.27 -8.07 0.19
CA ASP A 54 -5.06 -8.29 1.61
C ASP A 54 -6.36 -8.59 2.35
N ARG A 55 -6.62 -9.89 2.54
CA ARG A 55 -7.79 -10.39 3.28
C ARG A 55 -7.60 -10.44 4.79
N GLN A 56 -6.35 -10.34 5.25
CA GLN A 56 -6.00 -10.42 6.68
C GLN A 56 -5.79 -9.05 7.31
N GLU A 57 -5.97 -7.98 6.52
CA GLU A 57 -5.86 -6.59 6.96
C GLU A 57 -4.49 -6.30 7.61
N MET A 58 -3.42 -6.85 7.02
CA MET A 58 -2.02 -6.68 7.46
C MET A 58 -1.24 -5.66 6.61
N THR A 59 -1.92 -4.93 5.73
CA THR A 59 -1.32 -3.90 4.87
C THR A 59 -1.64 -2.50 5.37
N LEU A 60 -0.59 -1.76 5.70
CA LEU A 60 -0.60 -0.31 5.91
C LEU A 60 -0.41 0.37 4.56
N HIS A 61 -1.49 0.91 4.00
CA HIS A 61 -1.44 1.57 2.70
C HIS A 61 -1.27 3.08 2.88
N CYS A 62 -0.15 3.61 2.41
CA CYS A 62 0.28 4.98 2.57
C CYS A 62 0.10 5.74 1.27
N SER A 63 -0.53 6.92 1.31
CA SER A 63 -0.62 7.82 0.16
C SER A 63 -0.53 9.29 0.58
N SER A 64 -0.38 10.20 -0.39
CA SER A 64 -0.12 11.61 -0.15
C SER A 64 -0.51 12.52 -1.31
N PHE A 65 -0.91 13.75 -0.97
CA PHE A 65 -1.12 14.83 -1.93
C PHE A 65 0.15 15.59 -2.32
N SER A 66 1.32 15.15 -1.82
CA SER A 66 2.61 15.82 -2.04
C SER A 66 3.02 15.92 -3.52
N LYS A 67 2.41 15.11 -4.39
CA LYS A 67 2.83 14.95 -5.80
C LYS A 67 1.77 15.40 -6.80
N CYS A 68 0.52 15.58 -6.38
CA CYS A 68 -0.60 15.84 -7.29
C CYS A 68 -1.43 17.09 -6.96
N LEU A 69 -1.35 17.64 -5.74
CA LEU A 69 -2.17 18.80 -5.34
C LEU A 69 -1.35 19.95 -4.76
N VAL A 70 -0.74 19.76 -3.59
CA VAL A 70 -0.01 20.82 -2.87
C VAL A 70 1.21 20.25 -2.13
N PRO A 71 2.39 20.27 -2.77
CA PRO A 71 3.62 19.70 -2.17
C PRO A 71 3.97 20.30 -0.81
N GLY A 72 3.74 21.60 -0.64
CA GLY A 72 4.14 22.37 0.54
C GLY A 72 3.33 22.10 1.81
N PHE A 73 2.11 21.56 1.70
CA PHE A 73 1.28 21.31 2.89
C PHE A 73 1.60 19.99 3.60
N ARG A 74 2.42 19.14 2.96
CA ARG A 74 2.89 17.87 3.55
C ARG A 74 1.75 16.95 4.02
N ILE A 75 0.64 16.93 3.31
CA ILE A 75 -0.53 16.09 3.64
C ILE A 75 -0.35 14.67 3.11
N GLY A 76 -0.47 13.69 4.00
CA GLY A 76 -0.49 12.26 3.68
C GLY A 76 -1.33 11.49 4.69
N TRP A 77 -1.63 10.23 4.39
CA TRP A 77 -2.46 9.37 5.22
C TRP A 77 -2.00 7.92 5.15
N VAL A 78 -2.46 7.14 6.13
CA VAL A 78 -2.28 5.68 6.17
C VAL A 78 -3.65 5.03 6.35
N ALA A 79 -4.07 4.21 5.39
CA ALA A 79 -5.21 3.32 5.51
C ALA A 79 -4.74 2.00 6.14
N ALA A 80 -4.73 1.96 7.46
CA ALA A 80 -4.36 0.79 8.24
C ALA A 80 -5.42 -0.33 8.13
N GLY A 81 -4.97 -1.58 8.22
CA GLY A 81 -5.86 -2.70 8.54
C GLY A 81 -6.01 -2.89 10.05
N LYS A 82 -6.71 -3.95 10.48
CA LYS A 82 -7.10 -4.17 11.89
C LYS A 82 -5.93 -4.21 12.88
N THR A 83 -4.74 -4.58 12.45
CA THR A 83 -3.55 -4.68 13.32
C THR A 83 -2.70 -3.41 13.36
N GLY A 84 -3.07 -2.34 12.65
CA GLY A 84 -2.32 -1.07 12.64
C GLY A 84 -2.81 -0.03 13.65
N ALA A 85 -3.97 -0.24 14.28
CA ALA A 85 -4.58 0.68 15.25
C ALA A 85 -4.59 0.03 16.64
N ALA A 86 -3.46 0.13 17.34
CA ALA A 86 -3.22 -0.32 18.72
C ALA A 86 -3.35 -1.84 18.94
N ASP A 87 -2.41 -2.41 19.71
CA ASP A 87 -2.70 -3.55 20.55
C ASP A 87 -3.53 -3.05 21.74
N PRO A 88 -4.83 -3.42 21.91
CA PRO A 88 -5.56 -3.17 23.13
C PRO A 88 -5.46 -4.34 24.11
N GLY A 89 -4.72 -5.41 23.80
CA GLY A 89 -4.62 -6.58 24.65
C GLY A 89 -3.96 -7.76 23.96
N SER A 90 -2.65 -7.89 24.12
CA SER A 90 -1.98 -9.18 24.17
C SER A 90 -2.64 -10.03 25.26
N SER A 91 -3.59 -10.87 24.82
CA SER A 91 -4.22 -11.90 25.63
C SER A 91 -4.43 -13.14 24.77
N SER A 92 -3.33 -13.88 24.58
CA SER A 92 -3.26 -15.36 24.52
C SER A 92 -1.82 -15.78 24.32
#